data_AF-A0A2K2FEK2-F1
#
_entry.id   AF-A0A2K2FEK2-F1
#
_cell.length_a   1.000
_cell.length_b   1.000
_cell.length_c   1.000
_cell.angle_alpha   90.00
_cell.angle_beta   90.00
_cell.angle_gamma   90.00
#
_symmetry.space_group_name_H-M   'P 1'
#
loop_
_entity.id
_entity.type
_entity.pdbx_description
1 polymer ?
#
loop_
_entity_poly.entity_id
_entity_poly.type
_entity_poly.pdbx_seq_one_letter_code
_entity_poly.pdbx_strand_id
1 'polypeptide(L)'
;MRRIIKLMLCILIISSLMFPYAAFARGGDNGYEGGISSGEAPGKTSYEYQEVNFITGEPIVFKGTLVISKNMKKDTLVTTYRYTLNNLDRNAVLNREITLSTQITTKDNGQTVEESLLDGRTSELVRVGSQTYILENYDFSRSRLVDHKPAIDYYAGNLWGKKTYRIASGTGTVTVEETGSFYGYDQYWGSAEAMEIKYVIDSRQKKGNSFETWSGTASVTLSSTVVQDLKYEENVPDQISFSGGYVKLQNNESILEYSCSLPEFDQNGFATDNILKRNGSLKLESFPSQTRLPVANISHLRGHWAENDIKALYSLEIFNEGSTEFNPDKYITRAEFAAVMVRAAKEVPEDESLKKKTATRTVTPRRNTKEVVISPFIDVKTTDKYYKEIEEAYKRGLMGGNANGRFEPNQPITVAEALTVFIRALGLESLAPNPNPVTSFTDNDKIPAYARKAAYVAQRIGLIKGDTKGYLNPEENLTMGRTAVMVKRFIDYMRSDIRKDYRERIINY
;
A
#
# COMPACT_ATOMS: atom_id res chain seq x y z
N MET A 1 18.29 27.99 42.60
CA MET A 1 18.88 27.49 41.33
C MET A 1 18.81 25.97 41.10
N ARG A 2 18.23 25.14 41.98
CA ARG A 2 18.08 23.67 41.74
C ARG A 2 16.65 23.18 41.44
N ARG A 3 15.64 24.06 41.45
CA ARG A 3 14.24 23.72 41.10
C ARG A 3 13.83 24.09 39.67
N ILE A 4 14.60 24.91 38.96
CA ILE A 4 14.30 25.33 37.57
C ILE A 4 14.93 24.37 36.55
N ILE A 5 16.02 23.67 36.90
CA ILE A 5 16.72 22.74 36.01
C ILE A 5 15.99 21.38 35.90
N LYS A 6 15.14 21.01 36.87
CA LYS A 6 14.27 19.83 36.75
C LYS A 6 13.00 20.06 35.92
N LEU A 7 12.66 21.32 35.60
CA LEU A 7 11.53 21.63 34.72
C LEU A 7 11.93 21.71 33.24
N MET A 8 13.21 21.99 32.93
CA MET A 8 13.74 21.93 31.55
C MET A 8 14.07 20.50 31.08
N LEU A 9 14.28 19.54 31.98
CA LEU A 9 14.60 18.16 31.61
C LEU A 9 13.35 17.26 31.41
N CYS A 10 12.16 17.74 31.78
CA CYS A 10 10.89 17.02 31.58
C CYS A 10 10.05 17.56 30.40
N ILE A 11 10.51 18.60 29.69
CA ILE A 11 9.81 19.17 28.52
C ILE A 11 10.43 18.71 27.19
N LEU A 12 11.59 18.04 27.23
CA LEU A 12 12.28 17.53 26.02
C LEU A 12 11.97 16.06 25.69
N ILE A 13 11.03 15.43 26.39
CA ILE A 13 10.61 14.02 26.18
C ILE A 13 9.10 13.91 25.85
N ILE A 14 8.38 15.04 25.72
CA ILE A 14 6.93 15.06 25.43
C ILE A 14 6.65 15.83 24.13
N SER A 15 7.44 15.56 23.08
CA SER A 15 7.07 15.92 21.69
C SER A 15 7.25 14.77 20.70
N SER A 16 7.48 13.54 21.17
CA SER A 16 7.58 12.32 20.34
C SER A 16 6.35 11.40 20.44
N LEU A 17 5.29 11.84 21.10
CA LEU A 17 4.03 11.12 21.19
C LEU A 17 2.92 12.09 20.81
N MET A 18 1.99 11.62 19.97
CA MET A 18 0.87 12.33 19.36
C MET A 18 1.16 12.89 17.96
N PHE A 19 1.15 12.03 16.94
CA PHE A 19 0.01 11.96 16.01
C PHE A 19 -0.12 10.51 15.54
N PRO A 20 -1.33 9.94 15.48
CA PRO A 20 -1.51 8.61 14.94
C PRO A 20 -1.27 8.71 13.43
N TYR A 21 -0.17 8.13 12.92
CA TYR A 21 -0.11 7.72 11.52
C TYR A 21 -1.08 6.54 11.39
N ALA A 22 -2.35 6.90 11.31
CA ALA A 22 -3.49 6.02 11.23
C ALA A 22 -3.74 5.60 9.79
N ALA A 23 -2.70 5.17 9.08
CA ALA A 23 -2.87 4.31 7.92
C ALA A 23 -3.35 2.94 8.45
N PHE A 24 -4.59 2.89 8.92
CA PHE A 24 -5.18 1.67 9.42
C PHE A 24 -5.54 0.78 8.23
N ALA A 25 -4.82 -0.33 8.11
CA ALA A 25 -5.06 -1.51 7.29
C ALA A 25 -6.00 -1.36 6.06
N ARG A 26 -5.46 -0.82 4.97
CA ARG A 26 -5.93 -1.13 3.60
C ARG A 26 -5.79 -2.61 3.22
N GLY A 27 -5.14 -3.41 4.06
CA GLY A 27 -4.99 -4.85 3.86
C GLY A 27 -6.28 -5.64 4.09
N GLY A 28 -6.30 -6.85 3.53
CA GLY A 28 -7.36 -7.84 3.75
C GLY A 28 -8.48 -7.83 2.71
N ASP A 29 -8.40 -7.00 1.67
CA ASP A 29 -9.47 -6.93 0.66
C ASP A 29 -9.53 -8.16 -0.25
N ASN A 30 -8.44 -8.93 -0.33
CA ASN A 30 -8.41 -10.27 -0.91
C ASN A 30 -8.84 -11.35 0.10
N GLY A 31 -9.41 -10.97 1.24
CA GLY A 31 -9.67 -11.87 2.36
C GLY A 31 -8.37 -12.30 3.05
N TYR A 32 -8.38 -13.51 3.62
CA TYR A 32 -7.25 -14.05 4.38
C TYR A 32 -6.89 -15.50 4.01
N GLU A 33 -7.62 -16.14 3.07
CA GLU A 33 -7.47 -17.56 2.71
C GLU A 33 -6.97 -17.79 1.28
N GLY A 34 -6.12 -16.90 0.79
CA GLY A 34 -5.47 -17.10 -0.51
C GLY A 34 -6.39 -16.97 -1.71
N GLY A 35 -7.56 -16.33 -1.59
CA GLY A 35 -8.38 -15.94 -2.74
C GLY A 35 -8.01 -14.57 -3.29
N ILE A 36 -8.73 -14.16 -4.33
CA ILE A 36 -8.63 -12.84 -4.95
C ILE A 36 -9.99 -12.16 -4.96
N SER A 37 -9.99 -10.84 -4.85
CA SER A 37 -11.19 -10.02 -5.00
C SER A 37 -11.07 -8.99 -6.14
N SER A 38 -12.20 -8.35 -6.46
CA SER A 38 -12.25 -7.19 -7.35
C SER A 38 -11.48 -5.96 -6.82
N GLY A 39 -10.97 -6.02 -5.59
CA GLY A 39 -10.24 -4.92 -4.94
C GLY A 39 -11.13 -3.75 -4.52
N GLU A 40 -10.50 -2.74 -3.90
CA GLU A 40 -11.17 -1.57 -3.34
C GLU A 40 -12.01 -0.78 -4.36
N ALA A 41 -13.20 -0.36 -3.91
CA ALA A 41 -13.97 0.69 -4.55
C ALA A 41 -14.49 1.64 -3.46
N PRO A 42 -14.45 2.98 -3.67
CA PRO A 42 -14.83 3.94 -2.64
C PRO A 42 -16.18 3.65 -1.99
N GLY A 43 -16.20 3.61 -0.66
CA GLY A 43 -17.39 3.31 0.15
C GLY A 43 -17.99 1.89 0.01
N LYS A 44 -17.35 0.95 -0.72
CA LYS A 44 -17.83 -0.44 -0.82
C LYS A 44 -17.19 -1.33 0.23
N THR A 45 -18.01 -2.22 0.79
CA THR A 45 -17.58 -3.29 1.71
C THR A 45 -17.84 -4.68 1.16
N SER A 46 -18.36 -4.76 -0.06
CA SER A 46 -18.75 -6.00 -0.74
C SER A 46 -18.01 -6.08 -2.06
N TYR A 47 -17.33 -7.20 -2.27
CA TYR A 47 -16.41 -7.43 -3.39
C TYR A 47 -16.80 -8.71 -4.12
N GLU A 48 -16.58 -8.74 -5.43
CA GLU A 48 -16.53 -10.00 -6.15
C GLU A 48 -15.30 -10.77 -5.68
N TYR A 49 -15.43 -12.08 -5.51
CA TYR A 49 -14.39 -12.91 -4.93
C TYR A 49 -14.30 -14.26 -5.61
N GLN A 50 -13.08 -14.76 -5.76
CA GLN A 50 -12.80 -16.11 -6.25
C GLN A 50 -11.71 -16.77 -5.40
N GLU A 51 -11.87 -18.05 -5.08
CA GLU A 51 -10.83 -18.86 -4.44
C GLU A 51 -10.84 -20.28 -4.99
N VAL A 52 -9.74 -21.00 -4.80
CA VAL A 52 -9.66 -22.44 -5.06
C VAL A 52 -9.65 -23.20 -3.74
N ASN A 53 -10.44 -24.25 -3.65
CA ASN A 53 -10.55 -25.09 -2.47
C ASN A 53 -10.15 -26.53 -2.82
N PHE A 54 -9.43 -27.19 -1.91
CA PHE A 54 -8.81 -28.51 -2.17
C PHE A 54 -9.35 -29.63 -1.26
N ILE A 55 -10.34 -29.36 -0.39
CA ILE A 55 -10.77 -30.32 0.66
C ILE A 55 -11.40 -31.60 0.11
N THR A 56 -11.82 -31.58 -1.16
CA THR A 56 -12.41 -32.74 -1.83
C THR A 56 -11.38 -33.70 -2.40
N GLY A 57 -10.08 -33.32 -2.39
CA GLY A 57 -9.05 -34.02 -3.15
C GLY A 57 -9.04 -33.65 -4.64
N GLU A 58 -9.88 -32.69 -5.05
CA GLU A 58 -9.79 -32.02 -6.35
C GLU A 58 -9.81 -30.50 -6.16
N PRO A 59 -9.13 -29.72 -7.02
CA PRO A 59 -9.24 -28.27 -6.98
C PRO A 59 -10.64 -27.85 -7.47
N ILE A 60 -11.38 -27.15 -6.62
CA ILE A 60 -12.68 -26.58 -6.95
C ILE A 60 -12.60 -25.07 -6.83
N VAL A 61 -12.81 -24.38 -7.94
CA VAL A 61 -12.85 -22.92 -7.98
C VAL A 61 -14.23 -22.45 -7.55
N PHE A 62 -14.29 -21.69 -6.47
CA PHE A 62 -15.50 -21.04 -5.99
C PHE A 62 -15.51 -19.56 -6.39
N LYS A 63 -16.68 -19.04 -6.74
CA LYS A 63 -16.90 -17.63 -7.10
C LYS A 63 -18.11 -17.08 -6.37
N GLY A 64 -18.09 -15.80 -6.01
CA GLY A 64 -19.22 -15.16 -5.36
C GLY A 64 -18.84 -13.84 -4.70
N THR A 65 -19.31 -13.64 -3.48
CA THR A 65 -19.18 -12.37 -2.78
C THR A 65 -18.38 -12.51 -1.50
N LEU A 66 -17.48 -11.55 -1.27
CA LEU A 66 -16.81 -11.29 0.00
C LEU A 66 -17.33 -9.98 0.58
N VAL A 67 -17.86 -10.01 1.80
CA VAL A 67 -18.23 -8.81 2.57
C VAL A 67 -17.28 -8.63 3.74
N ILE A 68 -16.70 -7.45 3.86
CA ILE A 68 -15.72 -7.11 4.90
C ILE A 68 -16.28 -5.99 5.78
N SER A 69 -16.20 -6.17 7.10
CA SER A 69 -16.55 -5.13 8.07
C SER A 69 -15.38 -4.90 9.01
N LYS A 70 -14.83 -3.67 8.99
CA LYS A 70 -13.70 -3.26 9.81
C LYS A 70 -14.15 -2.30 10.91
N ASN A 71 -13.72 -2.55 12.15
CA ASN A 71 -14.05 -1.74 13.31
C ASN A 71 -12.81 -1.53 14.18
N MET A 72 -12.44 -0.26 14.39
CA MET A 72 -11.30 0.09 15.24
C MET A 72 -11.74 0.39 16.67
N LYS A 73 -11.10 -0.26 17.64
CA LYS A 73 -11.22 0.05 19.07
C LYS A 73 -9.83 0.23 19.68
N LYS A 74 -9.44 1.48 19.93
CA LYS A 74 -8.06 1.83 20.36
C LYS A 74 -7.05 1.26 19.37
N ASP A 75 -6.15 0.40 19.82
CA ASP A 75 -5.07 -0.23 19.03
C ASP A 75 -5.43 -1.65 18.57
N THR A 76 -6.71 -2.02 18.63
CA THR A 76 -7.22 -3.32 18.18
C THR A 76 -8.21 -3.12 17.03
N LEU A 77 -7.87 -3.67 15.86
CA LEU A 77 -8.73 -3.75 14.70
C LEU A 77 -9.50 -5.07 14.73
N VAL A 78 -10.84 -5.00 14.71
CA VAL A 78 -11.69 -6.18 14.56
C VAL A 78 -12.23 -6.19 13.14
N THR A 79 -11.92 -7.26 12.39
CA THR A 79 -12.36 -7.42 11.00
C THR A 79 -13.16 -8.71 10.84
N THR A 80 -14.40 -8.57 10.37
CA THR A 80 -15.27 -9.69 10.03
C THR A 80 -15.30 -9.88 8.53
N TYR A 81 -15.05 -11.12 8.08
CA TYR A 81 -15.16 -11.52 6.67
C TYR A 81 -16.31 -12.50 6.51
N ARG A 82 -17.15 -12.27 5.50
CA ARG A 82 -18.25 -13.15 5.13
C ARG A 82 -18.16 -13.52 3.66
N TYR A 83 -18.11 -14.81 3.39
CA TYR A 83 -18.02 -15.37 2.05
C TYR A 83 -19.31 -16.10 1.73
N THR A 84 -19.84 -15.84 0.54
CA THR A 84 -20.96 -16.56 -0.04
C THR A 84 -20.59 -16.91 -1.47
N LEU A 85 -20.07 -18.13 -1.66
CA LEU A 85 -19.47 -18.57 -2.90
C LEU A 85 -20.15 -19.84 -3.43
N ASN A 86 -20.07 -20.04 -4.73
CA ASN A 86 -20.59 -21.23 -5.40
C ASN A 86 -19.68 -21.68 -6.55
N ASN A 87 -19.90 -22.91 -6.99
CA ASN A 87 -19.47 -23.42 -8.28
C ASN A 87 -20.66 -24.14 -8.91
N LEU A 88 -21.22 -23.57 -9.98
CA LEU A 88 -22.44 -24.09 -10.62
C LEU A 88 -22.18 -25.45 -11.29
N ASP A 89 -21.03 -25.61 -11.94
CA ASP A 89 -20.67 -26.82 -12.67
C ASP A 89 -20.54 -28.05 -11.76
N ARG A 90 -20.09 -27.83 -10.51
CA ARG A 90 -19.93 -28.86 -9.49
C ARG A 90 -21.10 -28.94 -8.50
N ASN A 91 -22.16 -28.15 -8.69
CA ASN A 91 -23.25 -27.97 -7.71
C ASN A 91 -22.70 -27.79 -6.28
N ALA A 92 -21.72 -26.89 -6.15
CA ALA A 92 -21.00 -26.66 -4.91
C ALA A 92 -21.29 -25.28 -4.32
N VAL A 93 -21.28 -25.20 -2.99
CA VAL A 93 -21.50 -23.97 -2.22
C VAL A 93 -20.48 -23.90 -1.09
N LEU A 94 -19.95 -22.71 -0.85
CA LEU A 94 -19.09 -22.39 0.29
C LEU A 94 -19.66 -21.16 1.01
N ASN A 95 -19.98 -21.33 2.28
CA ASN A 95 -20.33 -20.24 3.17
C ASN A 95 -19.33 -20.19 4.31
N ARG A 96 -18.74 -19.03 4.55
CA ARG A 96 -17.73 -18.83 5.59
C ARG A 96 -17.94 -17.50 6.30
N GLU A 97 -17.87 -17.51 7.62
CA GLU A 97 -17.81 -16.29 8.43
C GLU A 97 -16.72 -16.45 9.48
N ILE A 98 -15.83 -15.47 9.52
CA ILE A 98 -14.71 -15.38 10.46
C ILE A 98 -14.66 -13.97 11.02
N THR A 99 -14.14 -13.84 12.23
CA THR A 99 -13.73 -12.54 12.75
C THR A 99 -12.30 -12.66 13.24
N LEU A 100 -11.47 -11.69 12.84
CA LEU A 100 -10.09 -11.55 13.29
C LEU A 100 -9.99 -10.35 14.22
N SER A 101 -9.27 -10.52 15.32
CA SER A 101 -8.79 -9.42 16.16
C SER A 101 -7.31 -9.22 15.88
N THR A 102 -6.98 -8.04 15.36
CA THR A 102 -5.62 -7.62 15.03
C THR A 102 -5.14 -6.61 16.07
N GLN A 103 -4.15 -7.01 16.88
CA GLN A 103 -3.47 -6.10 17.79
C GLN A 103 -2.38 -5.34 17.03
N ILE A 104 -2.43 -4.02 17.08
CA ILE A 104 -1.48 -3.13 16.41
C ILE A 104 -0.53 -2.56 17.46
N THR A 105 0.78 -2.71 17.25
CA THR A 105 1.82 -2.21 18.18
C THR A 105 2.90 -1.44 17.42
N THR A 106 2.98 -0.13 17.64
CA THR A 106 4.11 0.69 17.17
C THR A 106 5.35 0.44 18.02
N LYS A 107 6.50 0.23 17.37
CA LYS A 107 7.80 -0.03 17.99
C LYS A 107 8.64 1.25 18.05
N ASP A 108 9.73 1.23 18.82
CA ASP A 108 10.60 2.40 19.04
C ASP A 108 11.23 2.95 17.76
N ASN A 109 11.43 2.11 16.74
CA ASN A 109 11.95 2.49 15.43
C ASN A 109 10.87 3.06 14.49
N GLY A 110 9.64 3.25 14.97
CA GLY A 110 8.51 3.77 14.20
C GLY A 110 7.75 2.73 13.37
N GLN A 111 8.21 1.47 13.32
CA GLN A 111 7.51 0.40 12.62
C GLN A 111 6.29 -0.06 13.40
N THR A 112 5.30 -0.58 12.70
CA THR A 112 4.11 -1.18 13.30
C THR A 112 4.11 -2.69 13.11
N VAL A 113 3.84 -3.44 14.19
CA VAL A 113 3.61 -4.88 14.13
C VAL A 113 2.13 -5.14 14.36
N GLU A 114 1.51 -5.87 13.45
CA GLU A 114 0.14 -6.32 13.50
C GLU A 114 0.10 -7.82 13.75
N GLU A 115 -0.61 -8.26 14.79
CA GLU A 115 -0.79 -9.66 15.14
C GLU A 115 -2.27 -10.00 15.12
N SER A 116 -2.67 -10.88 14.21
CA SER A 116 -4.07 -11.25 14.00
C SER A 116 -4.33 -12.66 14.46
N LEU A 117 -5.38 -12.82 15.28
CA LEU A 117 -5.89 -14.08 15.80
C LEU A 117 -7.40 -14.17 15.54
N LEU A 118 -7.94 -15.38 15.63
CA LEU A 118 -9.39 -15.59 15.60
C LEU A 118 -10.04 -14.91 16.82
N ASP A 119 -11.13 -14.18 16.57
CA ASP A 119 -11.97 -13.55 17.60
C ASP A 119 -13.39 -14.10 17.50
N GLY A 120 -13.79 -14.91 18.48
CA GLY A 120 -15.10 -15.54 18.52
C GLY A 120 -15.22 -16.80 17.65
N ARG A 121 -16.46 -17.16 17.31
CA ARG A 121 -16.75 -18.42 16.62
C ARG A 121 -16.59 -18.25 15.11
N THR A 122 -15.64 -18.99 14.55
CA THR A 122 -15.51 -19.15 13.10
C THR A 122 -16.46 -20.23 12.59
N SER A 123 -17.01 -20.03 11.40
CA SER A 123 -17.86 -21.02 10.74
C SER A 123 -17.48 -21.15 9.27
N GLU A 124 -17.49 -22.38 8.79
CA GLU A 124 -17.34 -22.69 7.39
C GLU A 124 -18.10 -23.97 7.05
N LEU A 125 -18.86 -23.90 5.96
CA LEU A 125 -19.58 -25.03 5.39
C LEU A 125 -19.28 -25.07 3.90
N VAL A 126 -18.76 -26.20 3.46
CA VAL A 126 -18.51 -26.48 2.05
C VAL A 126 -19.35 -27.69 1.66
N ARG A 127 -20.22 -27.51 0.67
CA ARG A 127 -21.01 -28.60 0.08
C ARG A 127 -20.59 -28.78 -1.36
N VAL A 128 -20.32 -30.02 -1.77
CA VAL A 128 -19.97 -30.39 -3.14
C VAL A 128 -20.81 -31.61 -3.51
N GLY A 129 -21.76 -31.45 -4.44
CA GLY A 129 -22.74 -32.49 -4.71
C GLY A 129 -23.50 -32.91 -3.44
N SER A 130 -23.41 -34.20 -3.09
CA SER A 130 -24.01 -34.78 -1.87
C SER A 130 -23.13 -34.65 -0.62
N GLN A 131 -21.84 -34.37 -0.79
CA GLN A 131 -20.88 -34.34 0.31
C GLN A 131 -20.88 -32.97 0.97
N THR A 132 -20.92 -32.93 2.30
CA THR A 132 -20.83 -31.68 3.08
C THR A 132 -19.68 -31.78 4.08
N TYR A 133 -18.85 -30.76 4.12
CA TYR A 133 -17.73 -30.57 5.03
C TYR A 133 -18.06 -29.41 5.96
N ILE A 134 -18.00 -29.65 7.26
CA ILE A 134 -18.36 -28.68 8.30
C ILE A 134 -17.10 -28.44 9.13
N LEU A 135 -16.67 -27.19 9.23
CA LEU A 135 -15.54 -26.81 10.06
C LEU A 135 -15.85 -27.08 11.54
N GLU A 136 -14.99 -27.86 12.18
CA GLU A 136 -15.07 -28.17 13.62
C GLU A 136 -14.05 -27.38 14.43
N ASN A 137 -12.82 -27.26 13.92
CA ASN A 137 -11.77 -26.49 14.56
C ASN A 137 -11.00 -25.66 13.54
N TYR A 138 -10.55 -24.49 13.98
CA TYR A 138 -9.63 -23.66 13.23
C TYR A 138 -8.65 -22.99 14.19
N ASP A 139 -7.37 -23.28 14.00
CA ASP A 139 -6.28 -22.53 14.61
C ASP A 139 -5.68 -21.62 13.54
N PHE A 140 -5.48 -20.34 13.84
CA PHE A 140 -4.96 -19.37 12.87
C PHE A 140 -4.12 -18.31 13.56
N SER A 141 -3.04 -17.92 12.89
CA SER A 141 -2.20 -16.79 13.26
C SER A 141 -1.68 -16.09 12.02
N ARG A 142 -1.64 -14.76 12.07
CA ARG A 142 -1.03 -13.94 11.02
C ARG A 142 -0.28 -12.79 11.66
N SER A 143 0.92 -12.51 11.15
CA SER A 143 1.73 -11.36 11.57
C SER A 143 2.12 -10.53 10.37
N ARG A 144 2.04 -9.20 10.50
CA ARG A 144 2.47 -8.22 9.49
C ARG A 144 3.36 -7.17 10.16
N LEU A 145 4.51 -6.91 9.56
CA LEU A 145 5.35 -5.76 9.88
C LEU A 145 5.11 -4.68 8.83
N VAL A 146 4.88 -3.45 9.27
CA VAL A 146 4.74 -2.27 8.42
C VAL A 146 5.84 -1.28 8.74
N ASP A 147 6.57 -0.86 7.72
CA ASP A 147 7.58 0.19 7.78
C ASP A 147 7.04 1.45 7.10
N HIS A 148 6.68 2.43 7.92
CA HIS A 148 6.05 3.66 7.46
C HIS A 148 7.10 4.63 6.93
N LYS A 149 6.98 5.00 5.64
CA LYS A 149 7.76 6.05 5.00
C LYS A 149 6.86 7.22 4.66
N PRO A 150 7.43 8.41 4.40
CA PRO A 150 6.62 9.62 4.28
C PRO A 150 5.54 9.54 3.19
N ALA A 151 5.75 8.82 2.09
CA ALA A 151 4.79 8.66 0.99
C ALA A 151 4.28 7.23 0.78
N ILE A 152 4.83 6.25 1.49
CA ILE A 152 4.62 4.83 1.19
C ILE A 152 4.81 3.97 2.44
N ASP A 153 3.95 2.99 2.63
CA ASP A 153 4.09 1.97 3.65
C ASP A 153 4.55 0.68 2.98
N TYR A 154 5.71 0.16 3.38
CA TYR A 154 6.15 -1.17 2.96
C TYR A 154 5.76 -2.18 4.02
N TYR A 155 5.39 -3.38 3.59
CA TYR A 155 5.05 -4.42 4.53
C TYR A 155 5.46 -5.81 4.07
N ALA A 156 5.65 -6.67 5.06
CA ALA A 156 5.87 -8.09 4.88
C ALA A 156 5.29 -8.85 6.07
N GLY A 157 4.93 -10.11 5.86
CA GLY A 157 4.33 -10.91 6.89
C GLY A 157 4.20 -12.38 6.55
N ASN A 158 3.67 -13.12 7.51
CA ASN A 158 3.49 -14.55 7.45
C ASN A 158 2.14 -14.94 8.04
N LEU A 159 1.66 -16.10 7.63
CA LEU A 159 0.47 -16.71 8.18
C LEU A 159 0.67 -18.22 8.37
N TRP A 160 -0.04 -18.75 9.35
CA TRP A 160 -0.20 -20.17 9.56
C TRP A 160 -1.65 -20.45 9.97
N GLY A 161 -2.21 -21.53 9.46
CA GLY A 161 -3.55 -21.96 9.80
C GLY A 161 -3.69 -23.47 9.78
N LYS A 162 -4.60 -24.00 10.59
CA LYS A 162 -4.97 -25.40 10.59
C LYS A 162 -6.46 -25.57 10.80
N LYS A 163 -7.13 -26.11 9.79
CA LYS A 163 -8.56 -26.37 9.79
C LYS A 163 -8.84 -27.84 9.87
N THR A 164 -9.78 -28.22 10.72
CA THR A 164 -10.31 -29.58 10.78
C THR A 164 -11.78 -29.55 10.44
N TYR A 165 -12.14 -30.25 9.37
CA TYR A 165 -13.50 -30.42 8.91
C TYR A 165 -13.98 -31.83 9.23
N ARG A 166 -15.22 -31.94 9.68
CA ARG A 166 -15.94 -33.21 9.67
C ARG A 166 -16.82 -33.33 8.44
N ILE A 167 -16.85 -34.52 7.89
CA ILE A 167 -17.78 -34.93 6.85
C ILE A 167 -19.16 -35.17 7.48
N ALA A 168 -20.20 -34.50 6.97
CA ALA A 168 -21.54 -34.49 7.56
C ALA A 168 -22.20 -35.86 7.69
N SER A 169 -21.93 -36.79 6.77
CA SER A 169 -22.37 -38.19 6.83
C SER A 169 -21.73 -38.99 7.99
N GLY A 170 -20.81 -38.37 8.74
CA GLY A 170 -20.07 -39.04 9.82
C GLY A 170 -18.99 -39.99 9.31
N THR A 171 -18.68 -39.95 8.01
CA THR A 171 -17.77 -40.90 7.39
C THR A 171 -16.30 -40.51 7.54
N GLY A 172 -15.96 -39.32 8.06
CA GLY A 172 -14.55 -38.96 8.19
C GLY A 172 -14.26 -37.51 8.54
N THR A 173 -12.97 -37.17 8.44
CA THR A 173 -12.43 -35.83 8.66
C THR A 173 -11.48 -35.42 7.52
N VAL A 174 -11.35 -34.12 7.30
CA VAL A 174 -10.32 -33.52 6.44
C VAL A 174 -9.60 -32.45 7.26
N THR A 175 -8.28 -32.49 7.27
CA THR A 175 -7.43 -31.48 7.89
C THR A 175 -6.72 -30.71 6.78
N VAL A 176 -6.71 -29.39 6.86
CA VAL A 176 -5.96 -28.51 5.96
C VAL A 176 -5.02 -27.69 6.82
N GLU A 177 -3.72 -27.87 6.63
CA GLU A 177 -2.70 -26.99 7.19
C GLU A 177 -2.19 -26.05 6.11
N GLU A 178 -2.11 -24.76 6.43
CA GLU A 178 -1.66 -23.71 5.53
C GLU A 178 -0.49 -22.94 6.14
N THR A 179 0.50 -22.64 5.33
CA THR A 179 1.63 -21.78 5.67
C THR A 179 1.82 -20.78 4.55
N GLY A 180 2.00 -19.51 4.87
CA GLY A 180 2.13 -18.49 3.85
C GLY A 180 3.02 -17.33 4.22
N SER A 181 3.45 -16.62 3.19
CA SER A 181 4.15 -15.35 3.32
C SER A 181 3.59 -14.34 2.33
N PHE A 182 3.62 -13.08 2.70
CA PHE A 182 3.14 -12.00 1.86
C PHE A 182 4.00 -10.76 2.04
N TYR A 183 4.03 -9.92 1.01
CA TYR A 183 4.74 -8.65 1.03
C TYR A 183 4.10 -7.70 0.03
N GLY A 184 4.28 -6.41 0.26
CA GLY A 184 3.63 -5.40 -0.55
C GLY A 184 3.98 -3.99 -0.15
N TYR A 185 3.24 -3.06 -0.73
CA TYR A 185 3.24 -1.67 -0.32
C TYR A 185 1.86 -1.03 -0.51
N ASP A 186 1.60 -0.01 0.31
CA ASP A 186 0.43 0.86 0.24
C ASP A 186 0.87 2.32 0.06
N GLN A 187 0.26 3.04 -0.87
CA GLN A 187 0.49 4.48 -1.06
C GLN A 187 -0.74 5.17 -1.67
N TYR A 188 -0.66 6.50 -1.83
CA TYR A 188 -1.74 7.28 -2.45
C TYR A 188 -2.07 6.84 -3.88
N TRP A 189 -1.04 6.58 -4.69
CA TRP A 189 -1.17 6.27 -6.12
C TRP A 189 -1.55 4.84 -6.44
N GLY A 190 -1.57 3.96 -5.43
CA GLY A 190 -1.85 2.55 -5.63
C GLY A 190 -1.31 1.67 -4.51
N SER A 191 -1.51 0.37 -4.67
CA SER A 191 -0.97 -0.66 -3.80
C SER A 191 -0.59 -1.88 -4.63
N ALA A 192 0.30 -2.70 -4.07
CA ALA A 192 0.62 -4.00 -4.62
C ALA A 192 0.82 -5.00 -3.48
N GLU A 193 0.20 -6.17 -3.59
CA GLU A 193 0.40 -7.29 -2.67
C GLU A 193 0.77 -8.55 -3.46
N ALA A 194 1.77 -9.26 -2.94
CA ALA A 194 2.19 -10.58 -3.34
C ALA A 194 1.98 -11.53 -2.17
N MET A 195 1.45 -12.72 -2.40
CA MET A 195 1.38 -13.76 -1.36
C MET A 195 1.53 -15.15 -1.97
N GLU A 196 2.20 -16.03 -1.24
CA GLU A 196 2.29 -17.45 -1.51
C GLU A 196 1.75 -18.20 -0.29
N ILE A 197 0.84 -19.16 -0.50
CA ILE A 197 0.32 -20.07 0.52
C ILE A 197 0.52 -21.51 0.07
N LYS A 198 1.08 -22.33 0.94
CA LYS A 198 1.27 -23.77 0.77
C LYS A 198 0.30 -24.51 1.67
N TYR A 199 -0.35 -25.52 1.11
CA TYR A 199 -1.33 -26.35 1.76
C TYR A 199 -0.83 -27.79 1.87
N VAL A 200 -1.05 -28.38 3.03
CA VAL A 200 -1.02 -29.83 3.26
C VAL A 200 -2.42 -30.26 3.63
N ILE A 201 -2.97 -31.20 2.88
CA ILE A 201 -4.33 -31.69 3.07
C ILE A 201 -4.27 -33.16 3.42
N ASP A 202 -4.87 -33.53 4.55
CA ASP A 202 -4.96 -34.90 5.03
C ASP A 202 -6.42 -35.27 5.27
N SER A 203 -6.89 -36.36 4.67
CA SER A 203 -8.22 -36.89 4.93
C SER A 203 -8.15 -38.26 5.57
N ARG A 204 -9.13 -38.54 6.42
CA ARG A 204 -9.38 -39.85 7.00
C ARG A 204 -10.85 -40.18 6.83
N GLN A 205 -11.15 -41.25 6.10
CA GLN A 205 -12.51 -41.71 5.85
C GLN A 205 -12.70 -43.15 6.34
N LYS A 206 -13.91 -43.49 6.76
CA LYS A 206 -14.28 -44.82 7.25
C LYS A 206 -14.65 -45.71 6.07
N LYS A 207 -14.08 -46.91 6.02
CA LYS A 207 -14.37 -47.96 5.04
C LYS A 207 -14.69 -49.27 5.77
N GLY A 208 -15.99 -49.52 5.98
CA GLY A 208 -16.43 -50.64 6.82
C GLY A 208 -15.91 -50.51 8.25
N ASN A 209 -15.04 -51.45 8.67
CA ASN A 209 -14.39 -51.45 9.98
C ASN A 209 -12.98 -50.82 9.98
N SER A 210 -12.44 -50.43 8.83
CA SER A 210 -11.14 -49.77 8.71
C SER A 210 -11.27 -48.28 8.37
N PHE A 211 -10.13 -47.59 8.36
CA PHE A 211 -10.02 -46.23 7.86
C PHE A 211 -9.12 -46.22 6.62
N GLU A 212 -9.51 -45.41 5.65
CA GLU A 212 -8.71 -45.07 4.48
C GLU A 212 -8.28 -43.61 4.60
N THR A 213 -7.05 -43.32 4.20
CA THR A 213 -6.46 -41.99 4.32
C THR A 213 -5.90 -41.57 2.99
N TRP A 214 -5.98 -40.27 2.70
CA TRP A 214 -5.24 -39.70 1.60
C TRP A 214 -4.62 -38.38 2.04
N SER A 215 -3.49 -38.06 1.40
CA SER A 215 -2.78 -36.81 1.62
C SER A 215 -2.52 -36.14 0.28
N GLY A 216 -2.43 -34.81 0.30
CA GLY A 216 -2.16 -34.03 -0.89
C GLY A 216 -1.55 -32.68 -0.53
N THR A 217 -0.97 -32.03 -1.53
CA THR A 217 -0.39 -30.70 -1.38
C THR A 217 -0.92 -29.74 -2.41
N ALA A 218 -0.97 -28.46 -2.06
CA ALA A 218 -1.25 -27.39 -3.01
C ALA A 218 -0.39 -26.16 -2.72
N SER A 219 -0.18 -25.33 -3.73
CA SER A 219 0.37 -23.99 -3.58
C SER A 219 -0.55 -23.02 -4.33
N VAL A 220 -0.80 -21.88 -3.71
CA VAL A 220 -1.55 -20.77 -4.27
C VAL A 220 -0.66 -19.54 -4.19
N THR A 221 -0.46 -18.90 -5.34
CA THR A 221 0.26 -17.62 -5.45
C THR A 221 -0.70 -16.57 -5.94
N LEU A 222 -0.68 -15.39 -5.31
CA LEU A 222 -1.57 -14.29 -5.65
C LEU A 222 -0.80 -12.98 -5.80
N SER A 223 -1.26 -12.18 -6.75
CA SER A 223 -0.78 -10.83 -7.02
C SER A 223 -1.98 -9.92 -7.17
N SER A 224 -2.06 -8.89 -6.34
CA SER A 224 -3.14 -7.90 -6.40
C SER A 224 -2.55 -6.51 -6.51
N THR A 225 -3.09 -5.70 -7.40
CA THR A 225 -2.60 -4.35 -7.63
C THR A 225 -3.76 -3.38 -7.81
N VAL A 226 -3.66 -2.22 -7.17
CA VAL A 226 -4.51 -1.06 -7.38
C VAL A 226 -3.64 0.02 -7.97
N VAL A 227 -4.05 0.63 -9.09
CA VAL A 227 -3.27 1.69 -9.74
C VAL A 227 -4.14 2.87 -10.07
N GLN A 228 -3.65 4.06 -9.71
CA GLN A 228 -4.17 5.34 -10.17
C GLN A 228 -3.31 5.87 -11.32
N ASP A 229 -3.83 5.75 -12.53
CA ASP A 229 -3.24 6.31 -13.73
C ASP A 229 -3.73 7.74 -14.00
N LEU A 230 -2.97 8.47 -14.81
CA LEU A 230 -3.19 9.87 -15.16
C LEU A 230 -3.01 10.01 -16.67
N LYS A 231 -4.12 10.17 -17.40
CA LYS A 231 -4.12 10.25 -18.85
C LYS A 231 -4.58 11.62 -19.31
N TYR A 232 -3.85 12.24 -20.24
CA TYR A 232 -4.32 13.46 -20.88
C TYR A 232 -5.33 13.11 -21.96
N GLU A 233 -6.48 13.78 -21.95
CA GLU A 233 -7.50 13.64 -23.00
C GLU A 233 -7.77 15.01 -23.61
N GLU A 234 -7.46 15.12 -24.90
CA GLU A 234 -7.79 16.27 -25.73
C GLU A 234 -9.30 16.42 -25.86
N ASN A 235 -9.75 17.67 -25.96
CA ASN A 235 -11.15 17.94 -26.27
C ASN A 235 -11.38 17.76 -27.77
N VAL A 236 -12.52 17.14 -28.11
CA VAL A 236 -12.94 16.96 -29.51
C VAL A 236 -13.33 18.28 -30.18
N PRO A 237 -14.14 19.18 -29.56
CA PRO A 237 -14.47 20.43 -30.20
C PRO A 237 -13.34 21.45 -30.05
N ASP A 238 -13.01 22.17 -31.13
CA ASP A 238 -12.04 23.27 -31.11
C ASP A 238 -12.61 24.56 -30.48
N GLN A 239 -13.93 24.71 -30.46
CA GLN A 239 -14.64 25.87 -29.87
C GLN A 239 -14.91 25.69 -28.37
N ILE A 240 -13.85 25.41 -27.61
CA ILE A 240 -13.90 25.23 -26.15
C ILE A 240 -12.77 26.00 -25.48
N SER A 241 -12.98 26.44 -24.24
CA SER A 241 -12.05 27.35 -23.53
C SER A 241 -10.76 26.69 -23.03
N PHE A 242 -10.54 25.39 -23.27
CA PHE A 242 -9.36 24.63 -22.86
C PHE A 242 -9.06 23.48 -23.83
N SER A 243 -7.79 23.14 -24.08
CA SER A 243 -7.42 22.15 -25.12
C SER A 243 -7.73 20.69 -24.75
N GLY A 244 -7.98 20.43 -23.47
CA GLY A 244 -8.12 19.09 -22.92
C GLY A 244 -7.76 19.09 -21.45
N GLY A 245 -7.81 17.93 -20.82
CA GLY A 245 -7.52 17.81 -19.40
C GLY A 245 -7.08 16.42 -19.01
N TYR A 246 -6.46 16.32 -17.84
CA TYR A 246 -6.09 15.03 -17.29
C TYR A 246 -7.32 14.32 -16.69
N VAL A 247 -7.36 13.01 -16.88
CA VAL A 247 -8.31 12.08 -16.26
C VAL A 247 -7.50 11.18 -15.34
N LYS A 248 -7.92 11.10 -14.06
CA LYS A 248 -7.44 10.07 -13.14
C LYS A 248 -8.24 8.80 -13.36
N LEU A 249 -7.58 7.71 -13.70
CA LEU A 249 -8.20 6.39 -13.85
C LEU A 249 -7.75 5.48 -12.70
N GLN A 250 -8.66 4.80 -12.02
CA GLN A 250 -8.28 3.76 -11.05
C GLN A 250 -8.65 2.39 -11.58
N ASN A 251 -7.68 1.48 -11.59
CA ASN A 251 -7.84 0.09 -12.03
C ASN A 251 -7.37 -0.85 -10.92
N ASN A 252 -8.12 -1.93 -10.68
CA ASN A 252 -7.67 -3.02 -9.83
C ASN A 252 -7.55 -4.29 -10.66
N GLU A 253 -6.45 -5.01 -10.47
CA GLU A 253 -6.18 -6.29 -11.09
C GLU A 253 -5.67 -7.26 -10.03
N SER A 254 -6.35 -8.40 -9.90
CA SER A 254 -5.96 -9.50 -9.02
C SER A 254 -5.83 -10.78 -9.81
N ILE A 255 -4.70 -11.46 -9.67
CA ILE A 255 -4.38 -12.73 -10.32
C ILE A 255 -4.06 -13.75 -9.24
N LEU A 256 -4.59 -14.96 -9.40
CA LEU A 256 -4.31 -16.11 -8.57
C LEU A 256 -3.86 -17.25 -9.46
N GLU A 257 -2.74 -17.87 -9.13
CA GLU A 257 -2.28 -19.11 -9.74
C GLU A 257 -2.23 -20.20 -8.68
N TYR A 258 -2.64 -21.41 -9.05
CA TYR A 258 -2.55 -22.54 -8.15
C TYR A 258 -1.94 -23.75 -8.84
N SER A 259 -1.27 -24.57 -8.05
CA SER A 259 -0.83 -25.91 -8.43
C SER A 259 -1.13 -26.87 -7.28
N CYS A 260 -1.48 -28.11 -7.59
CA CYS A 260 -1.75 -29.12 -6.58
C CYS A 260 -1.31 -30.52 -7.03
N SER A 261 -0.93 -31.33 -6.05
CA SER A 261 -0.68 -32.76 -6.17
C SER A 261 -1.66 -33.48 -5.24
N LEU A 262 -2.74 -33.99 -5.81
CA LEU A 262 -3.86 -34.59 -5.08
C LEU A 262 -4.12 -36.01 -5.60
N PRO A 263 -4.71 -36.92 -4.79
CA PRO A 263 -4.98 -38.28 -5.25
C PRO A 263 -6.04 -38.33 -6.37
N GLU A 264 -5.93 -39.34 -7.23
CA GLU A 264 -7.03 -39.82 -8.06
C GLU A 264 -8.01 -40.63 -7.21
N PHE A 265 -9.31 -40.50 -7.48
CA PHE A 265 -10.37 -41.26 -6.79
C PHE A 265 -11.00 -42.30 -7.70
N ASP A 266 -11.33 -43.46 -7.13
CA ASP A 266 -12.06 -44.51 -7.82
C ASP A 266 -13.57 -44.18 -7.93
N GLN A 267 -14.31 -45.03 -8.63
CA GLN A 267 -15.77 -44.90 -8.80
C GLN A 267 -16.57 -44.93 -7.48
N ASN A 268 -15.96 -45.37 -6.38
CA ASN A 268 -16.58 -45.44 -5.05
C ASN A 268 -16.20 -44.23 -4.18
N GLY A 269 -15.38 -43.31 -4.69
CA GLY A 269 -14.91 -42.13 -3.96
C GLY A 269 -13.76 -42.40 -3.00
N PHE A 270 -13.03 -43.50 -3.16
CA PHE A 270 -11.81 -43.80 -2.40
C PHE A 270 -10.56 -43.40 -3.19
N ALA A 271 -9.54 -42.90 -2.48
CA ALA A 271 -8.28 -42.49 -3.10
C ALA A 271 -7.50 -43.71 -3.61
N THR A 272 -6.84 -43.55 -4.75
CA THR A 272 -5.92 -44.53 -5.32
C THR A 272 -4.47 -44.13 -5.03
N ASP A 273 -3.51 -44.99 -5.38
CA ASP A 273 -2.08 -44.70 -5.27
C ASP A 273 -1.60 -43.66 -6.31
N ASN A 274 -2.43 -43.30 -7.29
CA ASN A 274 -2.08 -42.34 -8.32
C ASN A 274 -2.25 -40.90 -7.80
N ILE A 275 -1.20 -40.08 -7.97
CA ILE A 275 -1.25 -38.65 -7.67
C ILE A 275 -1.38 -37.84 -8.95
N LEU A 276 -2.42 -37.02 -9.03
CA LEU A 276 -2.72 -36.13 -10.14
C LEU A 276 -2.16 -34.73 -9.85
N LYS A 277 -1.33 -34.25 -10.77
CA LYS A 277 -0.87 -32.85 -10.79
C LYS A 277 -1.85 -32.02 -11.61
N ARG A 278 -2.35 -30.94 -11.02
CA ARG A 278 -3.25 -29.99 -11.67
C ARG A 278 -2.79 -28.58 -11.38
N ASN A 279 -3.06 -27.66 -12.29
CA ASN A 279 -2.81 -26.24 -12.11
C ASN A 279 -3.95 -25.43 -12.73
N GLY A 280 -3.97 -24.13 -12.42
CA GLY A 280 -4.92 -23.20 -13.01
C GLY A 280 -4.62 -21.77 -12.59
N SER A 281 -5.29 -20.84 -13.26
CA SER A 281 -5.21 -19.42 -12.94
C SER A 281 -6.60 -18.80 -12.92
N LEU A 282 -6.76 -17.81 -12.05
CA LEU A 282 -7.96 -16.99 -11.89
C LEU A 282 -7.55 -15.53 -12.03
N LYS A 283 -8.46 -14.73 -12.58
CA LYS A 283 -8.27 -13.29 -12.74
C LYS A 283 -9.56 -12.57 -12.37
N LEU A 284 -9.41 -11.48 -11.62
CA LEU A 284 -10.46 -10.52 -11.32
C LEU A 284 -9.97 -9.11 -11.63
N GLU A 285 -10.84 -8.33 -12.28
CA GLU A 285 -10.63 -6.92 -12.55
C GLU A 285 -11.87 -6.16 -12.08
N SER A 286 -11.69 -4.96 -11.54
CA SER A 286 -12.82 -4.05 -11.31
C SER A 286 -13.05 -3.16 -12.51
N PHE A 287 -14.28 -2.66 -12.65
CA PHE A 287 -14.56 -1.60 -13.61
C PHE A 287 -13.76 -0.33 -13.24
N PRO A 288 -13.07 0.28 -14.21
CA PRO A 288 -12.27 1.46 -13.95
C PRO A 288 -13.15 2.60 -13.46
N SER A 289 -12.72 3.30 -12.40
CA SER A 289 -13.31 4.59 -12.05
C SER A 289 -12.51 5.72 -12.71
N GLN A 290 -13.20 6.78 -13.13
CA GLN A 290 -12.61 7.89 -13.85
C GLN A 290 -13.05 9.23 -13.26
N THR A 291 -12.09 10.11 -13.03
CA THR A 291 -12.35 11.47 -12.53
C THR A 291 -11.58 12.49 -13.39
N ARG A 292 -12.30 13.42 -14.02
CA ARG A 292 -11.70 14.56 -14.73
C ARG A 292 -11.11 15.54 -13.71
N LEU A 293 -9.89 15.98 -13.98
CA LEU A 293 -9.15 16.91 -13.13
C LEU A 293 -9.30 18.36 -13.60
N PRO A 294 -9.10 19.35 -12.70
CA PRO A 294 -9.12 20.75 -13.07
C PRO A 294 -8.04 21.08 -14.11
N VAL A 295 -8.33 22.06 -14.96
CA VAL A 295 -7.41 22.56 -16.00
C VAL A 295 -7.03 24.00 -15.66
N ALA A 296 -5.75 24.22 -15.40
CA ALA A 296 -5.22 25.56 -15.14
C ALA A 296 -4.94 26.32 -16.44
N ASN A 297 -5.07 27.65 -16.41
CA ASN A 297 -4.70 28.50 -17.54
C ASN A 297 -3.20 28.80 -17.51
N ILE A 298 -2.45 28.08 -18.34
CA ILE A 298 -1.00 28.23 -18.52
C ILE A 298 -0.63 28.53 -19.99
N SER A 299 -1.54 29.20 -20.71
CA SER A 299 -1.42 29.43 -22.15
C SER A 299 -0.13 30.14 -22.57
N HIS A 300 0.44 30.97 -21.70
CA HIS A 300 1.73 31.66 -21.92
C HIS A 300 2.94 30.73 -21.90
N LEU A 301 2.80 29.50 -21.40
CA LEU A 301 3.86 28.49 -21.37
C LEU A 301 3.85 27.59 -22.61
N ARG A 302 3.00 27.87 -23.61
CA ARG A 302 2.90 27.06 -24.82
C ARG A 302 4.26 26.88 -25.50
N GLY A 303 4.68 25.64 -25.71
CA GLY A 303 5.96 25.29 -26.33
C GLY A 303 7.16 25.30 -25.38
N HIS A 304 6.96 25.66 -24.10
CA HIS A 304 7.99 25.48 -23.09
C HIS A 304 8.22 23.99 -22.84
N TRP A 305 9.48 23.55 -22.70
CA TRP A 305 9.84 22.14 -22.58
C TRP A 305 9.20 21.43 -21.36
N ALA A 306 8.89 22.17 -20.30
CA ALA A 306 8.22 21.67 -19.09
C ALA A 306 6.69 21.86 -19.10
N GLU A 307 6.09 22.38 -20.18
CA GLU A 307 4.66 22.75 -20.24
C GLU A 307 3.75 21.61 -19.77
N ASN A 308 3.96 20.39 -20.29
CA ASN A 308 3.11 19.24 -19.98
C ASN A 308 3.26 18.78 -18.53
N ASP A 309 4.47 18.81 -17.98
CA ASP A 309 4.70 18.44 -16.58
C ASP A 309 4.08 19.48 -15.64
N ILE A 310 4.21 20.77 -15.96
CA ILE A 310 3.55 21.86 -15.22
C ILE A 310 2.02 21.71 -15.28
N LYS A 311 1.48 21.41 -16.46
CA LYS A 311 0.04 21.15 -16.67
C LYS A 311 -0.45 20.01 -15.78
N ALA A 312 0.28 18.90 -15.73
CA ALA A 312 -0.06 17.74 -14.90
C ALA A 312 -0.07 18.11 -13.40
N LEU A 313 0.96 18.83 -12.92
CA LEU A 313 1.04 19.21 -11.51
C LEU A 313 -0.03 20.22 -11.08
N TYR A 314 -0.46 21.12 -11.97
CA TYR A 314 -1.62 21.97 -11.72
C TYR A 314 -2.93 21.17 -11.68
N SER A 315 -3.12 20.21 -12.60
CA SER A 315 -4.29 19.34 -12.58
C SER A 315 -4.37 18.46 -11.32
N LEU A 316 -3.21 18.11 -10.74
CA LEU A 316 -3.12 17.39 -9.47
C LEU A 316 -3.16 18.31 -8.23
N GLU A 317 -3.29 19.62 -8.43
CA GLU A 317 -3.28 20.66 -7.39
C GLU A 317 -1.98 20.72 -6.55
N ILE A 318 -0.90 20.12 -7.08
CA ILE A 318 0.45 20.16 -6.52
C ILE A 318 1.06 21.55 -6.73
N PHE A 319 0.82 22.14 -7.89
CA PHE A 319 0.87 23.59 -8.05
C PHE A 319 -0.56 24.12 -7.93
N ASN A 320 -0.78 25.08 -7.04
CA ASN A 320 -2.11 25.64 -6.78
C ASN A 320 -2.13 27.17 -6.75
N GLU A 321 -1.00 27.82 -7.01
CA GLU A 321 -0.88 29.27 -6.95
C GLU A 321 -0.77 29.85 -8.35
N GLY A 322 -1.52 30.94 -8.60
CA GLY A 322 -1.32 31.89 -9.70
C GLY A 322 -0.88 31.27 -11.04
N SER A 323 -1.67 30.35 -11.63
CA SER A 323 -1.27 29.66 -12.87
C SER A 323 -0.89 30.59 -14.02
N THR A 324 -1.54 31.75 -14.13
CA THR A 324 -1.24 32.79 -15.14
C THR A 324 0.06 33.54 -14.89
N GLU A 325 0.58 33.51 -13.66
CA GLU A 325 1.84 34.16 -13.25
C GLU A 325 2.98 33.16 -13.08
N PHE A 326 2.74 31.87 -13.36
CA PHE A 326 3.75 30.84 -13.19
C PHE A 326 4.95 31.12 -14.10
N ASN A 327 6.12 31.27 -13.48
CA ASN A 327 7.38 31.49 -14.17
C ASN A 327 8.27 30.24 -14.02
N PRO A 328 8.45 29.43 -15.09
CA PRO A 328 9.23 28.20 -15.04
C PRO A 328 10.73 28.42 -14.83
N ASP A 329 11.26 29.62 -15.10
CA ASP A 329 12.68 29.93 -14.98
C ASP A 329 13.04 30.51 -13.59
N LYS A 330 12.03 30.83 -12.76
CA LYS A 330 12.24 31.26 -11.38
C LYS A 330 12.82 30.11 -10.56
N TYR A 331 13.87 30.39 -9.77
CA TYR A 331 14.33 29.45 -8.75
C TYR A 331 13.25 29.20 -7.70
N ILE A 332 13.05 27.93 -7.36
CA ILE A 332 12.13 27.51 -6.31
C ILE A 332 12.82 27.58 -4.94
N THR A 333 12.15 28.16 -3.95
CA THR A 333 12.69 28.19 -2.58
C THR A 333 12.46 26.87 -1.84
N ARG A 334 13.20 26.63 -0.75
CA ARG A 334 13.01 25.47 0.12
C ARG A 334 11.58 25.39 0.69
N ALA A 335 10.95 26.53 1.00
CA ALA A 335 9.56 26.56 1.48
C ALA A 335 8.56 26.18 0.38
N GLU A 336 8.73 26.72 -0.82
CA GLU A 336 7.89 26.37 -1.98
C GLU A 336 8.05 24.88 -2.33
N PHE A 337 9.29 24.37 -2.31
CA PHE A 337 9.56 22.96 -2.56
C PHE A 337 8.96 22.04 -1.49
N ALA A 338 8.99 22.43 -0.21
CA ALA A 338 8.30 21.69 0.86
C ALA A 338 6.79 21.58 0.58
N ALA A 339 6.16 22.70 0.18
CA ALA A 339 4.75 22.73 -0.15
C ALA A 339 4.39 21.85 -1.36
N VAL A 340 5.25 21.83 -2.38
CA VAL A 340 5.12 20.93 -3.53
C VAL A 340 5.25 19.47 -3.11
N MET A 341 6.26 19.14 -2.30
CA MET A 341 6.52 17.76 -1.90
C MET A 341 5.48 17.20 -0.95
N VAL A 342 4.97 17.99 0.00
CA VAL A 342 3.85 17.57 0.86
C VAL A 342 2.63 17.14 0.04
N ARG A 343 2.35 17.85 -1.05
CA ARG A 343 1.22 17.56 -1.95
C ARG A 343 1.49 16.45 -2.96
N ALA A 344 2.74 16.29 -3.40
CA ALA A 344 3.13 15.27 -4.36
C ALA A 344 3.33 13.90 -3.70
N ALA A 345 4.04 13.86 -2.56
CA ALA A 345 4.16 12.72 -1.69
C ALA A 345 2.96 12.74 -0.75
N LYS A 346 1.77 12.36 -1.22
CA LYS A 346 0.60 12.27 -0.32
C LYS A 346 0.78 11.10 0.64
N GLU A 347 0.26 11.23 1.85
CA GLU A 347 0.24 10.14 2.82
C GLU A 347 -0.56 8.94 2.28
N VAL A 348 -0.29 7.76 2.82
CA VAL A 348 -1.08 6.56 2.57
C VAL A 348 -2.51 6.84 3.06
N PRO A 349 -3.52 6.82 2.17
CA PRO A 349 -4.89 7.11 2.57
C PRO A 349 -5.40 6.11 3.60
N GLU A 350 -6.20 6.61 4.54
CA GLU A 350 -6.92 5.74 5.47
C GLU A 350 -7.94 4.88 4.71
N ASP A 351 -8.22 3.69 5.24
CA ASP A 351 -9.28 2.83 4.72
C ASP A 351 -10.66 3.45 4.98
N GLU A 352 -11.38 3.81 3.91
CA GLU A 352 -12.71 4.43 3.96
C GLU A 352 -13.78 3.53 4.62
N SER A 353 -13.58 2.20 4.59
CA SER A 353 -14.50 1.24 5.20
C SER A 353 -14.37 1.15 6.72
N LEU A 354 -13.30 1.71 7.29
CA LEU A 354 -12.98 1.61 8.70
C LEU A 354 -13.90 2.47 9.56
N LYS A 355 -14.74 1.83 10.37
CA LYS A 355 -15.52 2.52 11.40
C LYS A 355 -14.65 2.81 12.62
N LYS A 356 -14.27 4.07 12.80
CA LYS A 356 -13.63 4.54 14.04
C LYS A 356 -14.71 4.93 15.05
N LYS A 357 -14.68 4.34 16.26
CA LYS A 357 -15.43 4.92 17.38
C LYS A 357 -14.70 6.18 17.84
N THR A 358 -14.99 7.31 17.21
CA THR A 358 -14.67 8.60 17.81
C THR A 358 -15.48 8.64 19.10
N ALA A 359 -14.81 8.61 20.25
CA ALA A 359 -15.43 9.09 21.47
C ALA A 359 -15.81 10.54 21.16
N THR A 360 -17.07 10.79 20.84
CA THR A 360 -17.64 12.12 20.80
C THR A 360 -17.59 12.61 22.26
N ARG A 361 -16.41 13.02 22.72
CA ARG A 361 -16.35 14.05 23.73
C ARG A 361 -17.01 15.23 23.04
N THR A 362 -18.28 15.43 23.35
CA THR A 362 -18.86 16.76 23.35
C THR A 362 -17.94 17.58 24.23
N VAL A 363 -16.90 18.17 23.61
CA VAL A 363 -16.07 19.16 24.25
C VAL A 363 -16.99 20.36 24.34
N THR A 364 -17.73 20.46 25.44
CA THR A 364 -18.25 21.73 25.89
C THR A 364 -17.07 22.70 25.82
N PRO A 365 -17.14 23.79 25.02
CA PRO A 365 -15.96 24.61 24.76
C PRO A 365 -15.48 25.17 26.09
N ARG A 366 -14.42 24.58 26.62
CA ARG A 366 -13.77 25.05 27.84
C ARG A 366 -12.95 26.26 27.43
N ARG A 367 -13.55 27.43 27.66
CA ARG A 367 -12.97 28.78 27.71
C ARG A 367 -11.45 28.84 27.46
N ASN A 368 -11.08 29.33 26.26
CA ASN A 368 -9.82 29.97 25.88
C ASN A 368 -8.54 29.57 26.65
N THR A 369 -7.97 28.42 26.29
CA THR A 369 -6.50 28.28 26.25
C THR A 369 -6.11 28.14 24.79
N LYS A 370 -5.61 29.22 24.18
CA LYS A 370 -4.89 29.12 22.90
C LYS A 370 -3.70 28.20 23.16
N GLU A 371 -3.73 26.97 22.64
CA GLU A 371 -2.50 26.17 22.55
C GLU A 371 -1.49 27.00 21.76
N VAL A 372 -0.37 27.30 22.39
CA VAL A 372 0.71 28.04 21.74
C VAL A 372 1.39 27.04 20.82
N VAL A 373 1.04 27.09 19.54
CA VAL A 373 1.75 26.35 18.49
C VAL A 373 3.15 26.96 18.37
N ILE A 374 4.18 26.15 18.63
CA ILE A 374 5.58 26.56 18.53
C ILE A 374 6.16 25.97 17.25
N SER A 375 6.72 26.83 16.41
CA SER A 375 7.41 26.40 15.20
C SER A 375 8.63 25.52 15.55
N PRO A 376 8.86 24.42 14.82
CA PRO A 376 10.09 23.62 14.97
C PRO A 376 11.35 24.37 14.53
N PHE A 377 11.21 25.48 13.81
CA PHE A 377 12.32 26.26 13.26
C PHE A 377 12.29 27.71 13.71
N ILE A 378 13.45 28.25 14.08
CA ILE A 378 13.57 29.61 14.64
C ILE A 378 13.33 30.71 13.59
N ASP A 379 13.46 30.39 12.30
CA ASP A 379 13.34 31.32 11.18
C ASP A 379 12.03 31.14 10.38
N VAL A 380 11.08 30.36 10.91
CA VAL A 380 9.74 30.17 10.34
C VAL A 380 8.70 30.52 11.40
N LYS A 381 7.87 31.53 11.13
CA LYS A 381 6.78 31.94 12.01
C LYS A 381 5.51 31.15 11.70
N THR A 382 4.66 30.94 12.69
CA THR A 382 3.35 30.26 12.53
C THR A 382 2.37 31.00 11.60
N THR A 383 2.65 32.27 11.31
CA THR A 383 1.89 33.11 10.37
C THR A 383 2.47 33.14 8.96
N ASP A 384 3.63 32.53 8.73
CA ASP A 384 4.25 32.50 7.40
C ASP A 384 3.40 31.65 6.44
N LYS A 385 3.38 32.05 5.17
CA LYS A 385 2.54 31.46 4.12
C LYS A 385 2.64 29.94 4.04
N TYR A 386 3.87 29.41 4.09
CA TYR A 386 4.16 27.97 3.97
C TYR A 386 4.41 27.28 5.31
N TYR A 387 4.03 27.90 6.44
CA TYR A 387 4.29 27.34 7.77
C TYR A 387 3.75 25.91 7.92
N LYS A 388 2.50 25.69 7.48
CA LYS A 388 1.82 24.40 7.62
C LYS A 388 2.54 23.31 6.85
N GLU A 389 2.91 23.58 5.61
CA GLU A 389 3.59 22.65 4.74
C GLU A 389 5.03 22.38 5.21
N ILE A 390 5.73 23.38 5.75
CA ILE A 390 7.05 23.19 6.36
C ILE A 390 6.93 22.32 7.62
N GLU A 391 5.95 22.60 8.48
CA GLU A 391 5.70 21.83 9.69
C GLU A 391 5.35 20.38 9.35
N GLU A 392 4.49 20.16 8.37
CA GLU A 392 4.10 18.84 7.89
C GLU A 392 5.29 18.09 7.26
N ALA A 393 6.05 18.75 6.37
CA ALA A 393 7.25 18.17 5.78
C ALA A 393 8.27 17.76 6.85
N TYR A 394 8.38 18.52 7.93
CA TYR A 394 9.24 18.18 9.06
C TYR A 394 8.71 17.00 9.89
N LYS A 395 7.43 17.03 10.27
CA LYS A 395 6.78 15.96 11.06
C LYS A 395 6.82 14.61 10.35
N ARG A 396 6.63 14.62 9.03
CA ARG A 396 6.69 13.43 8.17
C ARG A 396 8.12 13.03 7.82
N GLY A 397 9.11 13.82 8.22
CA GLY A 397 10.51 13.57 7.93
C GLY A 397 10.88 13.76 6.46
N LEU A 398 10.07 14.41 5.61
CA LEU A 398 10.42 14.73 4.23
C LEU A 398 11.61 15.70 4.16
N MET A 399 11.53 16.79 4.94
CA MET A 399 12.52 17.87 4.95
C MET A 399 12.86 18.28 6.37
N GLY A 400 14.14 18.52 6.63
CA GLY A 400 14.65 19.01 7.90
C GLY A 400 15.27 20.39 7.79
N GLY A 401 15.54 20.99 8.95
CA GLY A 401 16.38 22.17 9.08
C GLY A 401 17.86 21.83 9.24
N ASN A 402 18.69 22.85 9.31
CA ASN A 402 20.11 22.71 9.58
C ASN A 402 20.38 22.51 11.09
N ALA A 403 21.66 22.28 11.44
CA ALA A 403 22.09 22.05 12.83
C ALA A 403 21.81 23.22 13.78
N ASN A 404 21.53 24.42 13.25
CA ASN A 404 21.22 25.62 14.03
C ASN A 404 19.71 25.80 14.27
N GLY A 405 18.88 24.80 13.95
CA GLY A 405 17.43 24.88 14.10
C GLY A 405 16.74 25.81 13.10
N ARG A 406 17.37 26.08 11.95
CA ARG A 406 16.82 26.93 10.87
C ARG A 406 16.37 26.08 9.69
N PHE A 407 15.24 26.42 9.08
CA PHE A 407 14.75 25.77 7.88
C PHE A 407 15.30 26.40 6.59
N GLU A 408 15.60 27.70 6.62
CA GLU A 408 16.04 28.51 5.48
C GLU A 408 14.98 28.61 4.36
N PRO A 409 13.75 29.07 4.68
CA PRO A 409 12.60 28.98 3.77
C PRO A 409 12.75 29.72 2.45
N ASN A 410 13.56 30.79 2.43
CA ASN A 410 13.75 31.64 1.25
C ASN A 410 14.97 31.26 0.40
N GLN A 411 15.80 30.31 0.85
CA GLN A 411 16.93 29.86 0.05
C GLN A 411 16.44 28.99 -1.11
N PRO A 412 16.98 29.17 -2.32
CA PRO A 412 16.78 28.23 -3.41
C PRO A 412 17.21 26.82 -3.00
N ILE A 413 16.48 25.80 -3.46
CA ILE A 413 16.85 24.40 -3.23
C ILE A 413 17.74 23.89 -4.36
N THR A 414 18.76 23.10 -4.02
CA THR A 414 19.67 22.48 -4.98
C THR A 414 19.14 21.15 -5.51
N VAL A 415 19.68 20.69 -6.65
CA VAL A 415 19.41 19.34 -7.20
C VAL A 415 19.71 18.25 -6.17
N ALA A 416 20.86 18.33 -5.48
CA ALA A 416 21.27 17.35 -4.48
C ALA A 416 20.29 17.26 -3.31
N GLU A 417 19.84 18.40 -2.77
CA GLU A 417 18.85 18.44 -1.70
C GLU A 417 17.52 17.83 -2.15
N ALA A 418 17.02 18.22 -3.32
CA ALA A 418 15.76 17.68 -3.85
C ALA A 418 15.79 16.16 -4.01
N LEU A 419 16.90 15.59 -4.50
CA LEU A 419 17.08 14.14 -4.58
C LEU A 419 17.02 13.46 -3.21
N THR A 420 17.58 14.09 -2.16
CA THR A 420 17.46 13.53 -0.80
C THR A 420 16.02 13.49 -0.33
N VAL A 421 15.20 14.49 -0.68
CA VAL A 421 13.78 14.53 -0.31
C VAL A 421 12.99 13.45 -1.07
N PHE A 422 13.21 13.30 -2.38
CA PHE A 422 12.54 12.25 -3.16
C PHE A 422 12.85 10.85 -2.64
N ILE A 423 14.12 10.53 -2.38
CA ILE A 423 14.49 9.19 -1.91
C ILE A 423 14.02 8.95 -0.47
N ARG A 424 14.06 9.97 0.38
CA ARG A 424 13.54 9.88 1.75
C ARG A 424 12.03 9.69 1.78
N ALA A 425 11.30 10.34 0.88
CA ALA A 425 9.85 10.14 0.72
C ALA A 425 9.51 8.67 0.42
N LEU A 426 10.37 7.99 -0.35
CA LEU A 426 10.24 6.57 -0.71
C LEU A 426 10.89 5.62 0.31
N GLY A 427 11.69 6.11 1.25
CA GLY A 427 12.44 5.30 2.23
C GLY A 427 13.47 4.33 1.63
N LEU A 428 14.04 4.67 0.47
CA LEU A 428 14.92 3.78 -0.29
C LEU A 428 16.42 4.03 -0.08
N GLU A 429 16.82 4.83 0.92
CA GLU A 429 18.21 5.19 1.18
C GLU A 429 19.13 3.98 1.43
N SER A 430 18.57 2.89 1.98
CA SER A 430 19.27 1.65 2.30
C SER A 430 19.64 0.82 1.06
N LEU A 431 19.05 1.12 -0.10
CA LEU A 431 19.37 0.46 -1.36
C LEU A 431 20.75 0.84 -1.92
N ALA A 432 21.34 1.93 -1.42
CA ALA A 432 22.70 2.32 -1.76
C ALA A 432 23.73 1.44 -1.04
N PRO A 433 24.79 0.96 -1.74
CA PRO A 433 25.86 0.22 -1.09
C PRO A 433 26.63 1.09 -0.10
N ASN A 434 27.11 0.46 0.97
CA ASN A 434 28.04 1.08 1.93
C ASN A 434 29.49 0.63 1.63
N PRO A 435 30.50 1.45 1.96
CA PRO A 435 30.40 2.78 2.56
C PRO A 435 30.17 3.90 1.54
N ASN A 436 30.59 3.71 0.27
CA ASN A 436 30.64 4.77 -0.73
C ASN A 436 29.94 4.36 -2.03
N PRO A 437 28.69 4.77 -2.24
CA PRO A 437 28.00 4.56 -3.51
C PRO A 437 28.58 5.48 -4.59
N VAL A 438 28.76 4.94 -5.79
CA VAL A 438 29.31 5.65 -6.96
C VAL A 438 28.26 5.68 -8.06
N THR A 439 27.97 6.88 -8.58
CA THR A 439 27.05 7.10 -9.69
C THR A 439 27.80 7.09 -11.02
N SER A 440 27.08 6.92 -12.13
CA SER A 440 27.68 7.08 -13.47
C SER A 440 27.73 8.52 -13.97
N PHE A 441 27.36 9.51 -13.15
CA PHE A 441 27.42 10.92 -13.53
C PHE A 441 28.87 11.40 -13.69
N THR A 442 29.12 12.22 -14.71
CA THR A 442 30.46 12.77 -14.98
C THR A 442 31.00 13.60 -13.83
N ASP A 443 30.11 14.24 -13.06
CA ASP A 443 30.41 15.04 -11.87
C ASP A 443 30.08 14.31 -10.56
N ASN A 444 30.20 12.98 -10.53
CA ASN A 444 30.02 12.16 -9.33
C ASN A 444 30.75 12.72 -8.09
N ASP A 445 31.98 13.22 -8.28
CA ASP A 445 32.81 13.73 -7.18
C ASP A 445 32.30 15.06 -6.61
N LYS A 446 31.48 15.81 -7.36
CA LYS A 446 30.81 17.02 -6.90
C LYS A 446 29.54 16.72 -6.10
N ILE A 447 29.07 15.48 -6.04
CA ILE A 447 27.89 15.12 -5.27
C ILE A 447 28.23 15.22 -3.77
N PRO A 448 27.53 16.05 -2.98
CA PRO A 448 27.78 16.17 -1.56
C PRO A 448 27.62 14.84 -0.83
N ALA A 449 28.41 14.63 0.23
CA ALA A 449 28.41 13.37 0.99
C ALA A 449 27.01 12.97 1.48
N TYR A 450 26.21 13.93 1.94
CA TYR A 450 24.84 13.70 2.43
C TYR A 450 23.87 13.25 1.32
N ALA A 451 24.17 13.55 0.05
CA ALA A 451 23.32 13.26 -1.09
C ALA A 451 23.78 12.04 -1.90
N ARG A 452 24.97 11.48 -1.66
CA ARG A 452 25.51 10.37 -2.47
C ARG A 452 24.58 9.15 -2.55
N LYS A 453 24.04 8.72 -1.40
CA LYS A 453 23.10 7.58 -1.35
C LYS A 453 21.84 7.88 -2.17
N ALA A 454 21.27 9.07 -1.97
CA ALA A 454 20.08 9.49 -2.69
C ALA A 454 20.32 9.60 -4.19
N ALA A 455 21.42 10.21 -4.63
CA ALA A 455 21.78 10.33 -6.04
C ALA A 455 21.98 8.96 -6.70
N TYR A 456 22.66 8.03 -6.02
CA TYR A 456 22.84 6.66 -6.48
C TYR A 456 21.52 5.93 -6.68
N VAL A 457 20.64 5.96 -5.66
CA VAL A 457 19.34 5.29 -5.74
C VAL A 457 18.46 5.95 -6.80
N ALA A 458 18.39 7.28 -6.82
CA ALA A 458 17.60 8.04 -7.78
C ALA A 458 18.02 7.76 -9.23
N GLN A 459 19.32 7.61 -9.49
CA GLN A 459 19.82 7.19 -10.79
C GLN A 459 19.37 5.77 -11.13
N ARG A 460 19.54 4.82 -10.18
CA ARG A 460 19.23 3.40 -10.39
C ARG A 460 17.76 3.15 -10.67
N ILE A 461 16.88 3.86 -9.97
CA ILE A 461 15.42 3.75 -10.16
C ILE A 461 14.89 4.65 -11.29
N GLY A 462 15.77 5.37 -11.99
CA GLY A 462 15.40 6.19 -13.16
C GLY A 462 14.74 7.54 -12.85
N LEU A 463 14.66 7.94 -11.57
CA LEU A 463 14.05 9.21 -11.14
C LEU A 463 14.84 10.43 -11.65
N ILE A 464 16.16 10.29 -11.80
CA ILE A 464 17.03 11.31 -12.37
C ILE A 464 17.91 10.73 -13.47
N LYS A 465 18.15 11.55 -14.50
CA LYS A 465 19.07 11.28 -15.60
C LYS A 465 20.02 12.45 -15.73
N GLY A 466 21.22 12.18 -16.20
CA GLY A 466 22.20 13.22 -16.48
C GLY A 466 21.71 14.09 -17.62
N ASP A 467 22.27 15.29 -17.75
CA ASP A 467 22.07 16.11 -18.92
C ASP A 467 22.67 15.44 -20.19
N THR A 468 22.60 16.13 -21.32
CA THR A 468 23.15 15.64 -22.60
C THR A 468 24.65 15.27 -22.55
N LYS A 469 25.38 15.77 -21.55
CA LYS A 469 26.80 15.52 -21.34
C LYS A 469 27.06 14.52 -20.20
N GLY A 470 26.02 13.99 -19.56
CA GLY A 470 26.12 13.04 -18.44
C GLY A 470 26.30 13.69 -17.06
N TYR A 471 26.11 15.00 -16.92
CA TYR A 471 26.25 15.71 -15.65
C TYR A 471 24.94 15.72 -14.86
N LEU A 472 25.05 15.61 -13.53
CA LEU A 472 23.93 15.80 -12.60
C LEU A 472 23.73 17.28 -12.24
N ASN A 473 24.84 18.02 -12.11
CA ASN A 473 24.91 19.38 -11.57
C ASN A 473 24.31 19.47 -10.15
N PRO A 474 24.88 18.76 -9.16
CA PRO A 474 24.27 18.56 -7.84
C PRO A 474 24.06 19.85 -7.04
N GLU A 475 24.91 20.85 -7.21
CA GLU A 475 24.84 22.14 -6.49
C GLU A 475 24.02 23.21 -7.24
N GLU A 476 23.49 22.89 -8.41
CA GLU A 476 22.67 23.82 -9.18
C GLU A 476 21.32 24.04 -8.50
N ASN A 477 20.87 25.30 -8.45
CA ASN A 477 19.56 25.66 -7.92
C ASN A 477 18.45 25.23 -8.89
N LEU A 478 17.38 24.64 -8.37
CA LEU A 478 16.24 24.21 -9.17
C LEU A 478 15.38 25.39 -9.60
N THR A 479 15.04 25.44 -10.88
CA THR A 479 13.96 26.28 -11.40
C THR A 479 12.60 25.60 -11.22
N MET A 480 11.51 26.36 -11.21
CA MET A 480 10.14 25.84 -11.14
C MET A 480 9.84 24.81 -12.25
N GLY A 481 10.32 25.06 -13.47
CA GLY A 481 10.19 24.13 -14.60
C GLY A 481 10.93 22.81 -14.37
N ARG A 482 12.19 22.87 -13.89
CA ARG A 482 12.96 21.66 -13.56
C ARG A 482 12.37 20.89 -12.39
N THR A 483 11.86 21.59 -11.38
CA THR A 483 11.08 20.99 -10.29
C THR A 483 9.86 20.26 -10.81
N ALA A 484 9.11 20.86 -11.74
CA ALA A 484 7.91 20.23 -12.29
C ALA A 484 8.22 18.86 -12.92
N VAL A 485 9.29 18.80 -13.73
CA VAL A 485 9.74 17.56 -14.37
C VAL A 485 10.20 16.52 -13.36
N MET A 486 10.96 16.91 -12.34
CA MET A 486 11.44 15.98 -11.32
C MET A 486 10.30 15.42 -10.45
N VAL A 487 9.36 16.28 -10.03
CA VAL A 487 8.20 15.88 -9.24
C VAL A 487 7.26 14.99 -10.05
N LYS A 488 7.05 15.30 -11.33
CA LYS A 488 6.27 14.45 -12.22
C LYS A 488 6.90 13.06 -12.38
N ARG A 489 8.23 12.97 -12.54
CA ARG A 489 8.95 11.68 -12.56
C ARG A 489 8.81 10.91 -11.25
N PHE A 490 8.90 11.59 -10.11
CA PHE A 490 8.64 11.00 -8.80
C PHE A 490 7.23 10.40 -8.71
N ILE A 491 6.22 11.12 -9.18
CA ILE A 491 4.82 10.65 -9.24
C ILE A 491 4.66 9.47 -10.20
N ASP A 492 5.27 9.52 -11.38
CA ASP A 492 5.22 8.42 -12.35
C ASP A 492 5.90 7.15 -11.81
N TYR A 493 7.03 7.29 -11.12
CA TYR A 493 7.71 6.17 -10.45
C TYR A 493 6.79 5.50 -9.44
N MET A 494 6.16 6.32 -8.57
CA MET A 494 5.17 5.84 -7.60
C MET A 494 4.00 5.15 -8.30
N ARG A 495 3.44 5.73 -9.36
CA ARG A 495 2.26 5.17 -10.05
C ARG A 495 2.52 3.88 -10.81
N SER A 496 3.73 3.69 -11.35
CA SER A 496 3.96 2.66 -12.38
C SER A 496 5.20 1.80 -12.16
N ASP A 497 6.35 2.40 -11.89
CA ASP A 497 7.63 1.69 -11.91
C ASP A 497 7.84 0.84 -10.66
N ILE A 498 7.46 1.34 -9.48
CA ILE A 498 7.63 0.59 -8.22
C ILE A 498 6.84 -0.73 -8.21
N ARG A 499 5.74 -0.83 -8.97
CA ARG A 499 4.95 -2.06 -9.10
C ARG A 499 5.67 -3.16 -9.88
N LYS A 500 6.58 -2.83 -10.80
CA LYS A 500 7.24 -3.84 -11.66
C LYS A 500 7.93 -4.90 -10.82
N ASP A 501 8.68 -4.50 -9.79
CA ASP A 501 9.39 -5.43 -8.90
C ASP A 501 8.45 -6.37 -8.13
N TYR A 502 7.22 -5.94 -7.83
CA TYR A 502 6.24 -6.73 -7.07
C TYR A 502 5.42 -7.66 -7.97
N ARG A 503 5.24 -7.30 -9.25
CA ARG A 503 4.50 -8.12 -10.23
C ARG A 503 5.42 -9.11 -10.96
N GLU A 504 6.58 -8.65 -11.42
CA GLU A 504 7.48 -9.43 -12.28
C GLU A 504 8.23 -10.53 -11.52
N ARG A 505 8.43 -10.38 -10.20
CA ARG A 505 8.99 -11.44 -9.35
C ARG A 505 8.04 -12.62 -9.13
N ILE A 506 6.75 -12.46 -9.41
CA ILE A 506 5.75 -13.53 -9.29
C ILE A 506 5.57 -14.25 -10.63
N ILE A 507 5.55 -13.51 -11.74
CA ILE A 507 5.20 -14.03 -13.08
C ILE A 507 6.40 -14.72 -13.77
N ASN A 508 7.64 -14.50 -13.31
CA ASN A 508 8.85 -15.02 -13.96
C ASN A 508 9.59 -16.11 -13.16
N TYR A 509 8.90 -16.87 -12.29
CA TYR A 509 9.48 -18.04 -11.62
C TYR A 509 8.79 -19.35 -11.99
#